data_AF-A0AA88KPB7-F1
#
_entry.id   AF-A0AA88KPB7-F1
#
_cell.length_a   1.000
_cell.length_b   1.000
_cell.length_c   1.000
_cell.angle_alpha   90.00
_cell.angle_beta   90.00
_cell.angle_gamma   90.00
#
_symmetry.space_group_name_H-M   'P 1'
#
loop_
_entity.id
_entity.type
_entity.pdbx_description
1 polymer ?
#
loop_
_entity_poly.entity_id
_entity_poly.type
_entity_poly.pdbx_seq_one_letter_code
_entity_poly.pdbx_strand_id
1 'polypeptide(L)'
;MLQQSNNHHNSIDNIPLSDWDVSTVIQFLNNQKVTDNRVHQIFKTQQINGTLLSHLNFDDLQRLGIKGGFANTIVKKVANLKEYQEHYLDKHKMEMRNLAKDLEGDIPDNDDSREGIKETSIMISSSSSGTPTTIGVTPCPAWNVQDFSEQQRKEYIFCLEKLNAIENWDPRQDKNAACQNLIFSSRFKYQYLNPKRLKEYVSQSSNSNKESRLKVRLVITELSETTQHRFLRTVGSIAGFIGDAKYGMFHTSLIIGPWYLEWGHQSLASIRHRSSSKAILVTNVGEIKGIERVNQKLTALANVCTEWNATKMYDSKQCNCQHFTEAVIDALGMSIEYEQNIDVKTQKYLNKMKRYGAGQRVYKMGTDVKALLLKEPKDEATLDDETCQFIHLMRKKIESTSKFSFKTHKELDELVKFAIMVHPLFTSSPDYLFLKGFDRAFWLKHQSEKSKLDKEHREACKPLMDSDDCCCLCPFNPTQDVIGNVNMTVMGVDYVLDAHCGWQPPSFLEVLNN
;
A
#
# COMPACT_ATOMS: atom_id res chain seq x y z
N MET A 1 -16.23 -11.79 -35.90
CA MET A 1 -14.99 -12.54 -35.56
C MET A 1 -14.30 -12.07 -34.26
N LEU A 2 -14.78 -11.03 -33.54
CA LEU A 2 -14.09 -10.49 -32.35
C LEU A 2 -14.57 -11.04 -30.97
N GLN A 3 -15.36 -12.13 -30.93
CA GLN A 3 -15.89 -12.70 -29.67
C GLN A 3 -15.15 -13.94 -29.16
N GLN A 4 -14.10 -14.42 -29.84
CA GLN A 4 -13.39 -15.65 -29.44
C GLN A 4 -12.12 -15.42 -28.57
N SER A 5 -11.63 -14.18 -28.42
CA SER A 5 -10.37 -13.90 -27.70
C SER A 5 -10.47 -13.96 -26.16
N ASN A 6 -11.65 -13.75 -25.57
CA ASN A 6 -11.77 -13.54 -24.12
C ASN A 6 -11.77 -14.82 -23.27
N ASN A 7 -11.80 -16.02 -23.88
CA ASN A 7 -11.86 -17.29 -23.14
C ASN A 7 -10.49 -17.93 -22.83
N HIS A 8 -9.36 -17.33 -23.22
CA HIS A 8 -8.02 -17.90 -22.96
C HIS A 8 -7.36 -17.46 -21.64
N HIS A 9 -7.90 -16.47 -20.93
CA HIS A 9 -7.24 -15.93 -19.72
C HIS A 9 -7.40 -16.76 -18.45
N ASN A 10 -8.24 -17.81 -18.45
CA ASN A 10 -8.40 -18.73 -17.31
C ASN A 10 -7.87 -20.16 -17.60
N SER A 11 -6.96 -20.34 -18.58
CA SER A 11 -6.38 -21.67 -18.79
C SER A 11 -5.46 -22.07 -17.62
N ILE A 12 -5.58 -23.32 -17.20
CA ILE A 12 -4.70 -23.99 -16.23
C ILE A 12 -3.23 -23.97 -16.69
N ASP A 13 -3.01 -23.93 -18.01
CA ASP A 13 -1.70 -23.93 -18.64
C ASP A 13 -0.85 -22.68 -18.29
N ASN A 14 -1.50 -21.59 -17.83
CA ASN A 14 -0.85 -20.35 -17.39
C ASN A 14 -0.25 -20.42 -15.97
N ILE A 15 -0.56 -21.47 -15.20
CA ILE A 15 -0.01 -21.69 -13.85
C ILE A 15 1.31 -22.46 -14.00
N PRO A 16 2.45 -22.03 -13.42
CA PRO A 16 3.70 -22.78 -13.46
C PRO A 16 3.52 -24.23 -12.97
N LEU A 17 4.12 -25.20 -13.67
CA LEU A 17 4.05 -26.63 -13.29
C LEU A 17 4.48 -26.89 -11.83
N SER A 18 5.39 -26.09 -11.27
CA SER A 18 5.81 -26.17 -9.86
C SER A 18 4.67 -26.00 -8.85
N ASP A 19 3.60 -25.33 -9.25
CA ASP A 19 2.54 -24.84 -8.36
C ASP A 19 1.29 -25.74 -8.42
N TRP A 20 1.32 -26.78 -9.27
CA TRP A 20 0.17 -27.66 -9.50
C TRP A 20 0.11 -28.76 -8.44
N ASP A 21 -0.98 -28.81 -7.70
CA ASP A 21 -1.34 -29.99 -6.92
C ASP A 21 -1.78 -31.17 -7.81
N VAL A 22 -1.98 -32.32 -7.19
CA VAL A 22 -2.40 -33.55 -7.87
C VAL A 22 -3.76 -33.39 -8.57
N SER A 23 -4.66 -32.55 -8.04
CA SER A 23 -5.97 -32.27 -8.66
C SER A 23 -5.81 -31.46 -9.94
N THR A 24 -4.94 -30.46 -9.92
CA THR A 24 -4.57 -29.58 -11.04
C THR A 24 -3.93 -30.39 -12.16
N VAL A 25 -3.00 -31.30 -11.83
CA VAL A 25 -2.43 -32.26 -12.78
C VAL A 25 -3.51 -33.12 -13.45
N ILE A 26 -4.46 -33.67 -12.69
CA ILE A 26 -5.52 -34.51 -13.24
C ILE A 26 -6.50 -33.70 -14.11
N GLN A 27 -6.78 -32.44 -13.74
CA GLN A 27 -7.55 -31.54 -14.59
C GLN A 27 -6.85 -31.26 -15.93
N PHE A 28 -5.53 -31.03 -15.92
CA PHE A 28 -4.74 -30.91 -17.14
C PHE A 28 -4.78 -32.20 -17.97
N LEU A 29 -4.56 -33.38 -17.38
CA LEU A 29 -4.64 -34.66 -18.09
C LEU A 29 -5.99 -34.84 -18.79
N ASN A 30 -7.10 -34.50 -18.11
CA ASN A 30 -8.43 -34.50 -18.71
C ASN A 30 -8.57 -33.51 -19.87
N ASN A 31 -8.10 -32.26 -19.72
CA ASN A 31 -8.10 -31.26 -20.78
C ASN A 31 -7.29 -31.72 -22.01
N GLN A 32 -6.19 -32.45 -21.79
CA GLN A 32 -5.37 -33.05 -22.86
C GLN A 32 -5.91 -34.38 -23.40
N LYS A 33 -7.14 -34.77 -23.03
CA LYS A 33 -7.84 -36.02 -23.43
C LYS A 33 -7.18 -37.31 -22.94
N VAL A 34 -6.39 -37.25 -21.86
CA VAL A 34 -5.86 -38.41 -21.13
C VAL A 34 -6.87 -38.79 -20.04
N THR A 35 -7.94 -39.48 -20.44
CA THR A 35 -9.11 -39.80 -19.59
C THR A 35 -9.12 -41.21 -19.01
N ASP A 36 -8.01 -41.95 -19.06
CA ASP A 36 -7.93 -43.29 -18.45
C ASP A 36 -7.89 -43.17 -16.92
N ASN A 37 -8.96 -43.63 -16.27
CA ASN A 37 -9.10 -43.64 -14.81
C ASN A 37 -7.94 -44.33 -14.09
N ARG A 38 -7.28 -45.33 -14.69
CA ARG A 38 -6.10 -45.98 -14.08
C ARG A 38 -4.92 -45.02 -14.00
N VAL A 39 -4.71 -44.20 -15.03
CA VAL A 39 -3.68 -43.16 -15.03
C VAL A 39 -3.97 -42.13 -13.94
N HIS A 40 -5.22 -41.67 -13.80
CA HIS A 40 -5.57 -40.73 -12.72
C HIS A 40 -5.37 -41.36 -11.33
N GLN A 41 -5.70 -42.63 -11.15
CA GLN A 41 -5.50 -43.32 -9.86
C GLN A 41 -4.01 -43.53 -9.55
N ILE A 42 -3.16 -43.82 -10.54
CA ILE A 42 -1.70 -43.84 -10.37
C ILE A 42 -1.21 -42.47 -9.88
N PHE A 43 -1.60 -41.38 -10.55
CA PHE A 43 -1.21 -40.02 -10.17
C PHE A 43 -1.70 -39.63 -8.76
N LYS A 44 -2.93 -40.02 -8.37
CA LYS A 44 -3.45 -39.83 -7.01
C LYS A 44 -2.67 -40.62 -5.97
N THR A 45 -2.46 -41.91 -6.22
CA THR A 45 -1.81 -42.83 -5.27
C THR A 45 -0.35 -42.46 -5.04
N GLN A 46 0.35 -42.09 -6.10
CA GLN A 46 1.77 -41.70 -6.08
C GLN A 46 2.00 -40.21 -5.82
N GLN A 47 0.93 -39.44 -5.52
CA GLN A 47 0.96 -38.00 -5.23
C GLN A 47 1.74 -37.17 -6.29
N ILE A 48 1.55 -37.50 -7.57
CA ILE A 48 2.28 -36.86 -8.68
C ILE A 48 1.69 -35.46 -8.91
N ASN A 49 2.32 -34.48 -8.25
CA ASN A 49 2.12 -33.05 -8.45
C ASN A 49 2.86 -32.56 -9.72
N GLY A 50 2.68 -31.30 -10.11
CA GLY A 50 3.24 -30.80 -11.36
C GLY A 50 4.78 -30.72 -11.37
N THR A 51 5.41 -30.49 -10.21
CA THR A 51 6.87 -30.58 -10.06
C THR A 51 7.37 -31.98 -10.44
N LEU A 52 6.82 -33.03 -9.84
CA LEU A 52 7.17 -34.41 -10.17
C LEU A 52 6.87 -34.73 -11.64
N LEU A 53 5.67 -34.37 -12.13
CA LEU A 53 5.28 -34.55 -13.53
C LEU A 53 6.27 -33.90 -14.51
N SER A 54 6.85 -32.75 -14.15
CA SER A 54 7.82 -32.05 -15.00
C SER A 54 9.13 -32.83 -15.18
N HIS A 55 9.44 -33.79 -14.31
CA HIS A 55 10.66 -34.60 -14.36
C HIS A 55 10.45 -36.02 -14.91
N LEU A 56 9.20 -36.50 -14.98
CA LEU A 56 8.89 -37.85 -15.47
C LEU A 56 9.19 -37.98 -16.98
N ASN A 57 10.05 -38.92 -17.32
CA ASN A 57 10.27 -39.33 -18.71
C ASN A 57 9.32 -40.50 -19.10
N PHE A 58 9.47 -40.99 -20.33
CA PHE A 58 8.64 -42.08 -20.86
C PHE A 58 8.79 -43.39 -20.07
N ASP A 59 10.02 -43.76 -19.71
CA ASP A 59 10.33 -45.00 -18.98
C ASP A 59 9.83 -44.93 -17.53
N ASP A 60 9.89 -43.75 -16.89
CA ASP A 60 9.33 -43.55 -15.54
C ASP A 60 7.83 -43.80 -15.53
N LEU A 61 7.10 -43.26 -16.52
CA LEU A 61 5.65 -43.49 -16.67
C LEU A 61 5.35 -44.97 -16.95
N GLN A 62 6.17 -45.67 -17.73
CA GLN A 62 6.03 -47.12 -17.92
C GLN A 62 6.26 -47.91 -16.62
N ARG A 63 7.29 -47.55 -15.82
CA ARG A 63 7.56 -48.15 -14.50
C ARG A 63 6.41 -47.93 -13.52
N LEU A 64 5.71 -46.81 -13.62
CA LEU A 64 4.47 -46.52 -12.89
C LEU A 64 3.24 -47.32 -13.41
N GLY A 65 3.40 -48.17 -14.42
CA GLY A 65 2.34 -49.02 -14.97
C GLY A 65 1.50 -48.37 -16.07
N ILE A 66 1.90 -47.20 -16.59
CA ILE A 66 1.17 -46.48 -17.64
C ILE A 66 1.53 -47.05 -19.01
N LYS A 67 0.51 -47.48 -19.78
CA LYS A 67 0.69 -48.03 -21.13
C LYS A 67 1.41 -47.02 -22.04
N GLY A 68 2.34 -47.50 -22.88
CA GLY A 68 3.21 -46.67 -23.72
C GLY A 68 2.49 -45.59 -24.55
N GLY A 69 1.29 -45.86 -25.09
CA GLY A 69 0.51 -44.84 -25.82
C GLY A 69 0.12 -43.63 -24.97
N PHE A 70 -0.29 -43.86 -23.71
CA PHE A 70 -0.57 -42.78 -22.76
C PHE A 70 0.72 -42.13 -22.24
N ALA A 71 1.75 -42.91 -21.93
CA ALA A 71 3.04 -42.38 -21.48
C ALA A 71 3.64 -41.39 -22.49
N ASN A 72 3.70 -41.76 -23.77
CA ASN A 72 4.17 -40.90 -24.86
C ASN A 72 3.30 -39.62 -25.00
N THR A 73 1.98 -39.76 -24.87
CA THR A 73 1.05 -38.63 -24.93
C THR A 73 1.31 -37.64 -23.78
N ILE A 74 1.49 -38.14 -22.55
CA ILE A 74 1.77 -37.31 -21.37
C ILE A 74 3.09 -36.56 -21.54
N VAL A 75 4.19 -37.25 -21.87
CA VAL A 75 5.51 -36.63 -22.07
C VAL A 75 5.43 -35.51 -23.12
N LYS A 76 4.82 -35.79 -24.28
CA LYS A 76 4.66 -34.78 -25.34
C LYS A 76 3.84 -33.57 -24.88
N LYS A 77 2.76 -33.79 -24.12
CA LYS A 77 1.92 -32.70 -23.61
C LYS A 77 2.60 -31.86 -22.53
N VAL A 78 3.39 -32.48 -21.65
CA VAL A 78 4.18 -31.78 -20.64
C VAL A 78 5.32 -30.98 -21.29
N ALA A 79 5.99 -31.52 -22.32
CA ALA A 79 7.01 -30.79 -23.08
C ALA A 79 6.44 -29.53 -23.74
N ASN A 80 5.33 -29.65 -24.48
CA ASN A 80 4.64 -28.50 -25.08
C ASN A 80 4.20 -27.46 -24.03
N LEU A 81 3.77 -27.91 -22.84
CA LEU A 81 3.38 -27.01 -21.75
C LEU A 81 4.58 -26.24 -21.18
N LYS A 82 5.74 -26.89 -21.01
CA LYS A 82 6.96 -26.20 -20.57
C LYS A 82 7.37 -25.11 -21.56
N GLU A 83 7.43 -25.44 -22.85
CA GLU A 83 7.76 -24.49 -23.92
C GLU A 83 6.79 -23.29 -23.93
N TYR A 84 5.49 -23.55 -23.77
CA TYR A 84 4.48 -22.51 -23.62
C TYR A 84 4.72 -21.63 -22.38
N GLN A 85 5.01 -22.24 -21.23
CA GLN A 85 5.25 -21.53 -19.97
C GLN A 85 6.53 -20.70 -19.99
N GLU A 86 7.62 -21.20 -20.58
CA GLU A 86 8.87 -20.45 -20.75
C GLU A 86 8.65 -19.22 -21.65
N HIS A 87 8.04 -19.39 -22.82
CA HIS A 87 7.70 -18.29 -23.72
C HIS A 87 6.74 -17.27 -23.08
N TYR A 88 5.75 -17.74 -22.31
CA TYR A 88 4.84 -16.88 -21.55
C TYR A 88 5.59 -16.08 -20.48
N LEU A 89 6.50 -16.72 -19.74
CA LEU A 89 7.30 -16.07 -18.69
C LEU A 89 8.21 -14.99 -19.28
N ASP A 90 8.85 -15.25 -20.42
CA ASP A 90 9.75 -14.28 -21.06
C ASP A 90 9.00 -13.11 -21.70
N LYS A 91 7.84 -13.36 -22.32
CA LYS A 91 6.93 -12.28 -22.74
C LYS A 91 6.50 -11.42 -21.55
N HIS A 92 6.13 -12.04 -20.43
CA HIS A 92 5.72 -11.32 -19.22
C HIS A 92 6.88 -10.57 -18.55
N LYS A 93 8.11 -11.10 -18.57
CA LYS A 93 9.31 -10.36 -18.12
C LYS A 93 9.57 -9.13 -18.99
N MET A 94 9.36 -9.24 -20.30
CA MET A 94 9.49 -8.10 -21.22
C MET A 94 8.40 -7.06 -20.97
N GLU A 95 7.14 -7.47 -20.82
CA GLU A 95 6.03 -6.57 -20.44
C GLU A 95 6.28 -5.88 -19.09
N MET A 96 6.81 -6.59 -18.09
CA MET A 96 7.18 -5.99 -16.80
C MET A 96 8.34 -5.01 -16.88
N ARG A 97 9.35 -5.26 -17.74
CA ARG A 97 10.43 -4.31 -18.00
C ARG A 97 9.94 -3.06 -18.72
N ASN A 98 9.00 -3.20 -19.65
CA ASN A 98 8.38 -2.06 -20.32
C ASN A 98 7.50 -1.26 -19.35
N LEU A 99 6.67 -1.93 -18.53
CA LEU A 99 5.86 -1.26 -17.52
C LEU A 99 6.70 -0.60 -16.42
N ALA A 100 7.87 -1.15 -16.07
CA ALA A 100 8.82 -0.49 -15.18
C ALA A 100 9.33 0.82 -15.82
N LYS A 101 9.77 0.76 -17.09
CA LYS A 101 10.16 1.96 -17.85
C LYS A 101 9.03 2.98 -17.99
N ASP A 102 7.78 2.55 -18.16
CA ASP A 102 6.63 3.46 -18.21
C ASP A 102 6.36 4.13 -16.85
N LEU A 103 6.63 3.43 -15.74
CA LEU A 103 6.55 3.98 -14.37
C LEU A 103 7.76 4.87 -14.00
N GLU A 104 8.89 4.70 -14.69
CA GLU A 104 10.13 5.47 -14.53
C GLU A 104 10.21 6.66 -15.52
N GLY A 105 9.49 6.59 -16.64
CA GLY A 105 9.65 7.44 -17.84
C GLY A 105 8.70 8.62 -17.98
N ASP A 106 7.90 8.95 -16.96
CA ASP A 106 6.90 10.03 -17.03
C ASP A 106 7.49 11.44 -16.70
N ILE A 107 8.75 11.67 -17.10
CA ILE A 107 9.34 13.00 -17.27
C ILE A 107 9.35 13.27 -18.79
N PRO A 108 8.42 14.07 -19.33
CA PRO A 108 8.45 14.42 -20.74
C PRO A 108 9.64 15.34 -21.03
N ASP A 109 10.44 14.98 -22.04
CA ASP A 109 11.32 15.90 -22.74
C ASP A 109 10.46 16.97 -23.44
N ASN A 110 10.24 18.08 -22.74
CA ASN A 110 9.54 19.25 -23.26
C ASN A 110 10.57 20.22 -23.85
N ASP A 111 10.90 20.03 -25.13
CA ASP A 111 11.37 21.12 -25.98
C ASP A 111 10.17 21.73 -26.74
N ASP A 112 10.26 23.02 -27.07
CA ASP A 112 9.23 23.82 -27.75
C ASP A 112 7.80 23.86 -27.16
N SER A 113 7.57 24.77 -26.20
CA SER A 113 6.65 25.93 -26.42
C SER A 113 6.55 26.86 -25.21
N ARG A 114 6.52 28.17 -25.48
CA ARG A 114 6.27 29.23 -24.48
C ARG A 114 4.77 29.51 -24.36
N GLU A 115 4.21 29.33 -23.15
CA GLU A 115 3.47 30.34 -22.35
C GLU A 115 2.57 29.67 -21.29
N GLY A 116 2.54 30.26 -20.08
CA GLY A 116 1.43 30.06 -19.13
C GLY A 116 1.47 28.83 -18.21
N ILE A 117 1.64 29.11 -16.90
CA ILE A 117 1.32 28.24 -15.74
C ILE A 117 2.34 27.13 -15.42
N LYS A 118 2.83 27.14 -14.17
CA LYS A 118 3.87 26.25 -13.61
C LYS A 118 3.28 25.24 -12.63
N GLU A 119 3.61 23.95 -12.78
CA GLU A 119 3.74 22.89 -11.75
C GLU A 119 3.99 21.57 -12.51
N THR A 120 4.86 20.63 -12.12
CA THR A 120 5.33 20.18 -10.80
C THR A 120 6.77 19.65 -10.90
N SER A 121 7.65 19.98 -9.95
CA SER A 121 8.99 19.38 -9.84
C SER A 121 9.19 18.71 -8.47
N ILE A 122 10.01 17.65 -8.44
CA ILE A 122 10.50 17.04 -7.21
C ILE A 122 11.32 18.08 -6.44
N MET A 123 10.91 18.41 -5.21
CA MET A 123 11.63 19.35 -4.36
C MET A 123 12.38 18.63 -3.23
N ILE A 124 13.70 18.60 -3.37
CA ILE A 124 14.64 18.80 -2.26
C ILE A 124 15.38 20.11 -2.60
N SER A 125 15.41 21.08 -1.68
CA SER A 125 15.53 22.50 -2.06
C SER A 125 16.84 23.19 -1.65
N SER A 126 17.60 23.67 -2.64
CA SER A 126 18.49 24.86 -2.62
C SER A 126 19.18 25.06 -3.99
N SER A 127 19.47 26.26 -4.53
CA SER A 127 18.86 27.60 -4.43
C SER A 127 19.61 28.56 -5.38
N SER A 128 19.08 28.93 -6.55
CA SER A 128 18.50 30.27 -6.82
C SER A 128 17.69 30.23 -8.13
N SER A 129 16.52 30.84 -8.28
CA SER A 129 16.13 32.20 -7.88
C SER A 129 14.61 32.36 -7.66
N GLY A 130 14.21 33.33 -6.84
CA GLY A 130 12.88 33.97 -6.93
C GLY A 130 11.61 33.13 -6.69
N THR A 131 11.57 32.25 -5.68
CA THR A 131 10.31 31.65 -5.17
C THR A 131 10.31 31.59 -3.64
N PRO A 132 9.14 31.51 -2.95
CA PRO A 132 9.06 31.67 -1.51
C PRO A 132 9.84 30.59 -0.76
N THR A 133 10.79 31.01 0.06
CA THR A 133 11.64 30.13 0.85
C THR A 133 10.83 29.38 1.91
N THR A 134 11.00 28.05 1.97
CA THR A 134 10.68 27.27 3.17
C THR A 134 11.46 27.87 4.34
N ILE A 135 10.76 28.28 5.39
CA ILE A 135 11.31 29.16 6.43
C ILE A 135 12.37 28.43 7.27
N GLY A 136 13.64 28.79 7.09
CA GLY A 136 14.64 28.84 8.16
C GLY A 136 15.31 27.56 8.65
N VAL A 137 15.17 26.39 8.01
CA VAL A 137 15.86 25.16 8.47
C VAL A 137 17.15 24.89 7.69
N THR A 138 18.29 25.28 8.26
CA THR A 138 19.64 25.10 7.70
C THR A 138 19.92 23.63 7.34
N PRO A 139 20.51 23.32 6.16
CA PRO A 139 21.02 21.99 5.86
C PRO A 139 22.06 21.54 6.89
N CYS A 140 22.11 20.25 7.21
CA CYS A 140 23.18 19.71 8.04
C CYS A 140 24.45 19.58 7.17
N PRO A 141 25.58 20.23 7.52
CA PRO A 141 26.80 20.18 6.71
C PRO A 141 27.31 18.75 6.60
N ALA A 142 27.89 18.37 5.46
CA ALA A 142 28.55 17.07 5.33
C ALA A 142 29.81 17.03 6.21
N TRP A 143 29.98 15.94 6.94
CA TRP A 143 31.22 15.64 7.66
C TRP A 143 32.23 14.98 6.71
N ASN A 144 33.49 14.95 7.11
CA ASN A 144 34.53 14.26 6.36
C ASN A 144 34.43 12.74 6.62
N VAL A 145 34.24 11.96 5.56
CA VAL A 145 34.13 10.48 5.62
C VAL A 145 35.41 9.84 6.17
N GLN A 146 36.56 10.54 6.10
CA GLN A 146 37.81 10.05 6.70
C GLN A 146 37.78 10.02 8.23
N ASP A 147 36.92 10.82 8.87
CA ASP A 147 36.80 10.90 10.33
C ASP A 147 35.83 9.84 10.88
N PHE A 148 35.20 9.04 10.01
CA PHE A 148 34.28 7.97 10.38
C PHE A 148 35.03 6.73 10.88
N SER A 149 34.46 6.07 11.89
CA SER A 149 34.89 4.75 12.33
C SER A 149 34.79 3.73 11.19
N GLU A 150 35.50 2.60 11.31
CA GLU A 150 35.49 1.55 10.29
C GLU A 150 34.06 1.05 9.99
N GLN A 151 33.23 0.91 11.02
CA GLN A 151 31.84 0.47 10.88
C GLN A 151 30.98 1.54 10.17
N GLN A 152 31.01 2.79 10.63
CA GLN A 152 30.30 3.90 9.98
C GLN A 152 30.70 4.08 8.51
N ARG A 153 31.95 3.79 8.17
CA ARG A 153 32.45 3.82 6.79
C ARG A 153 31.90 2.69 5.92
N LYS A 154 31.76 1.48 6.46
CA LYS A 154 31.10 0.35 5.78
C LYS A 154 29.62 0.67 5.51
N GLU A 155 28.93 1.19 6.51
CA GLU A 155 27.53 1.62 6.43
C GLU A 155 27.33 2.76 5.42
N TYR A 156 28.24 3.74 5.40
CA TYR A 156 28.27 4.82 4.41
C TYR A 156 28.47 4.30 2.99
N ILE A 157 29.42 3.38 2.77
CA ILE A 157 29.66 2.80 1.43
C ILE A 157 28.42 2.04 0.96
N PHE A 158 27.85 1.18 1.81
CA PHE A 158 26.65 0.40 1.49
C PHE A 158 25.42 1.28 1.19
N CYS A 159 25.20 2.35 1.96
CA CYS A 159 24.13 3.30 1.66
C CYS A 159 24.42 4.14 0.40
N LEU A 160 25.68 4.46 0.11
CA LEU A 160 26.08 5.17 -1.10
C LEU A 160 25.89 4.32 -2.36
N GLU A 161 26.14 3.02 -2.30
CA GLU A 161 25.84 2.06 -3.38
C GLU A 161 24.35 2.10 -3.75
N LYS A 162 23.44 2.07 -2.76
CA LYS A 162 22.00 2.22 -2.97
C LYS A 162 21.65 3.56 -3.64
N LEU A 163 22.22 4.67 -3.16
CA LEU A 163 22.02 6.00 -3.76
C LEU A 163 22.57 6.12 -5.18
N ASN A 164 23.59 5.31 -5.53
CA ASN A 164 24.12 5.23 -6.89
C ASN A 164 23.27 4.38 -7.83
N ALA A 165 22.48 3.44 -7.29
CA ALA A 165 21.49 2.68 -8.04
C ALA A 165 20.16 3.43 -8.27
N ILE A 166 19.97 4.63 -7.71
CA ILE A 166 18.79 5.47 -8.01
C ILE A 166 18.97 6.13 -9.37
N GLU A 167 18.16 5.73 -10.34
CA GLU A 167 18.03 6.41 -11.63
C GLU A 167 17.50 7.85 -11.45
N ASN A 168 17.94 8.76 -12.31
CA ASN A 168 17.53 10.17 -12.30
C ASN A 168 17.80 10.93 -10.98
N TRP A 169 18.85 10.57 -10.25
CA TRP A 169 19.34 11.37 -9.11
C TRP A 169 19.63 12.81 -9.55
N ASP A 170 19.05 13.79 -8.85
CA ASP A 170 19.26 15.21 -9.14
C ASP A 170 20.74 15.59 -8.97
N PRO A 171 21.46 15.98 -10.05
CA PRO A 171 22.89 16.24 -9.99
C PRO A 171 23.27 17.43 -9.11
N ARG A 172 22.28 18.24 -8.67
CA ARG A 172 22.49 19.36 -7.73
C ARG A 172 22.49 18.90 -6.27
N GLN A 173 22.04 17.68 -5.97
CA GLN A 173 22.01 17.14 -4.62
C GLN A 173 23.33 16.43 -4.29
N ASP A 174 24.00 16.90 -3.24
CA ASP A 174 25.20 16.25 -2.72
C ASP A 174 24.87 14.85 -2.14
N LYS A 175 25.30 13.81 -2.86
CA LYS A 175 25.18 12.41 -2.44
C LYS A 175 25.90 12.10 -1.13
N ASN A 176 26.99 12.81 -0.80
CA ASN A 176 27.70 12.62 0.46
C ASN A 176 26.83 13.10 1.64
N ALA A 177 26.36 14.36 1.60
CA ALA A 177 25.41 14.88 2.59
C ALA A 177 24.13 14.02 2.68
N ALA A 178 23.58 13.58 1.55
CA ALA A 178 22.39 12.72 1.51
C ALA A 178 22.63 11.36 2.17
N CYS A 179 23.74 10.69 1.86
CA CYS A 179 24.12 9.41 2.48
C CYS A 179 24.25 9.56 4.00
N GLN A 180 24.97 10.58 4.47
CA GLN A 180 25.11 10.86 5.91
C GLN A 180 23.76 11.12 6.59
N ASN A 181 22.85 11.85 5.93
CA ASN A 181 21.49 12.06 6.45
C ASN A 181 20.66 10.76 6.53
N LEU A 182 21.03 9.72 5.77
CA LEU A 182 20.35 8.43 5.72
C LEU A 182 20.95 7.37 6.68
N ILE A 183 22.21 7.51 7.11
CA ILE A 183 22.86 6.54 8.02
C ILE A 183 23.02 7.03 9.47
N PHE A 184 23.02 8.34 9.74
CA PHE A 184 23.14 8.86 11.10
C PHE A 184 21.77 9.28 11.66
N SER A 185 21.28 8.59 12.69
CA SER A 185 19.93 8.77 13.25
C SER A 185 19.61 10.23 13.61
N SER A 186 20.52 10.95 14.25
CA SER A 186 20.34 12.37 14.58
C SER A 186 20.16 13.25 13.34
N ARG A 187 20.93 12.99 12.26
CA ARG A 187 20.78 13.68 10.98
C ARG A 187 19.47 13.30 10.30
N PHE A 188 19.10 12.02 10.29
CA PHE A 188 17.82 11.56 9.74
C PHE A 188 16.63 12.23 10.43
N LYS A 189 16.66 12.26 11.77
CA LYS A 189 15.65 12.91 12.60
C LYS A 189 15.54 14.42 12.30
N TYR A 190 16.67 15.12 12.21
CA TYR A 190 16.72 16.55 11.90
C TYR A 190 16.33 16.89 10.44
N GLN A 191 16.66 16.00 9.49
CA GLN A 191 16.44 16.24 8.06
C GLN A 191 15.03 15.87 7.60
N TYR A 192 14.48 14.76 8.10
CA TYR A 192 13.23 14.19 7.60
C TYR A 192 12.07 14.19 8.61
N LEU A 193 12.37 14.17 9.92
CA LEU A 193 11.38 14.12 11.01
C LEU A 193 11.25 15.43 11.81
N ASN A 194 11.84 16.52 11.32
CA ASN A 194 11.76 17.84 11.96
C ASN A 194 10.46 18.56 11.54
N PRO A 195 9.52 18.84 12.47
CA PRO A 195 8.24 19.48 12.14
C PRO A 195 8.38 20.88 11.52
N LYS A 196 9.48 21.59 11.82
CA LYS A 196 9.77 22.92 11.23
C LYS A 196 10.01 22.87 9.72
N ARG A 197 10.21 21.68 9.14
CA ARG A 197 10.34 21.47 7.68
C ARG A 197 9.00 21.26 6.97
N LEU A 198 7.89 21.19 7.70
CA LEU A 198 6.55 21.03 7.12
C LEU A 198 6.04 22.37 6.58
N LYS A 199 5.65 22.42 5.30
CA LYS A 199 5.10 23.63 4.66
C LYS A 199 3.84 24.15 5.37
N GLU A 200 3.07 23.24 5.94
CA GLU A 200 1.84 23.49 6.68
C GLU A 200 2.06 23.41 8.20
N TYR A 201 3.27 23.71 8.69
CA TYR A 201 3.48 24.05 10.11
C TYR A 201 2.87 25.43 10.39
N VAL A 202 1.55 25.53 10.25
CA VAL A 202 0.75 26.60 10.84
C VAL A 202 0.96 26.47 12.34
N SER A 203 1.51 27.52 12.93
CA SER A 203 1.66 27.62 14.38
C SER A 203 0.27 27.57 15.02
N GLN A 204 -0.23 26.38 15.39
CA GLN A 204 -1.49 26.21 16.13
C GLN A 204 -1.35 26.70 17.59
N SER A 205 -0.38 27.58 17.86
CA SER A 205 0.13 27.97 19.17
C SER A 205 -0.69 29.07 19.85
N SER A 206 -1.94 29.27 19.43
CA SER A 206 -2.92 30.09 20.17
C SER A 206 -3.75 29.27 21.17
N ASN A 207 -3.69 27.93 21.12
CA ASN A 207 -4.34 27.04 22.10
C ASN A 207 -3.28 26.21 22.84
N SER A 208 -2.61 26.84 23.82
CA SER A 208 -1.50 26.30 24.61
C SER A 208 -1.81 25.05 25.46
N ASN A 209 -3.07 24.61 25.53
CA ASN A 209 -3.52 23.55 26.45
C ASN A 209 -3.68 22.16 25.80
N LYS A 210 -3.29 21.98 24.54
CA LYS A 210 -3.36 20.67 23.87
C LYS A 210 -2.06 19.88 24.05
N GLU A 211 -2.15 18.72 24.69
CA GLU A 211 -1.04 17.77 24.83
C GLU A 211 -0.47 17.38 23.44
N SER A 212 0.86 17.32 23.35
CA SER A 212 1.52 16.86 22.13
C SER A 212 1.20 15.39 21.84
N ARG A 213 0.95 15.07 20.56
CA ARG A 213 0.56 13.72 20.12
C ARG A 213 0.95 13.42 18.68
N LEU A 214 1.10 12.13 18.38
CA LEU A 214 1.27 11.57 17.03
C LEU A 214 0.40 10.32 16.89
N LYS A 215 -0.52 10.30 15.91
CA LYS A 215 -1.21 9.05 15.53
C LYS A 215 -0.34 8.25 14.56
N VAL A 216 -0.32 6.93 14.75
CA VAL A 216 0.37 5.98 13.89
C VAL A 216 -0.68 5.15 13.14
N ARG A 217 -0.49 4.98 11.83
CA ARG A 217 -1.42 4.29 10.94
C ARG A 217 -0.68 3.41 9.94
N LEU A 218 -1.26 2.26 9.65
CA LEU A 218 -0.78 1.32 8.65
C LEU A 218 -1.56 1.51 7.36
N VAL A 219 -0.84 1.79 6.27
CA VAL A 219 -1.38 1.95 4.91
C VAL A 219 -1.08 0.69 4.11
N ILE A 220 -2.11 0.05 3.57
CA ILE A 220 -2.01 -1.10 2.67
C ILE A 220 -2.28 -0.65 1.22
N THR A 221 -1.38 -1.01 0.30
CA THR A 221 -1.35 -0.52 -1.09
C THR A 221 -1.28 -1.69 -2.09
N GLU A 222 -2.03 -1.61 -3.19
CA GLU A 222 -2.01 -2.68 -4.23
C GLU A 222 -0.69 -2.65 -5.02
N LEU A 223 0.02 -3.79 -5.04
CA LEU A 223 1.19 -4.01 -5.89
C LEU A 223 0.76 -4.25 -7.34
N SER A 224 0.36 -3.15 -8.01
CA SER A 224 -0.19 -3.07 -9.36
C SER A 224 -1.50 -3.85 -9.59
N GLU A 225 -2.25 -3.44 -10.61
CA GLU A 225 -3.64 -3.88 -10.83
C GLU A 225 -3.81 -4.94 -11.93
N THR A 226 -2.74 -5.39 -12.59
CA THR A 226 -2.89 -6.35 -13.70
C THR A 226 -3.54 -7.64 -13.20
N THR A 227 -4.38 -8.23 -14.06
CA THR A 227 -5.11 -9.47 -13.76
C THR A 227 -4.15 -10.63 -13.48
N GLN A 228 -2.99 -10.66 -14.14
CA GLN A 228 -1.91 -11.62 -13.88
C GLN A 228 -1.33 -11.47 -12.47
N HIS A 229 -1.06 -10.26 -11.99
CA HIS A 229 -0.61 -10.08 -10.60
C HIS A 229 -1.69 -10.52 -9.61
N ARG A 230 -2.97 -10.17 -9.82
CA ARG A 230 -4.07 -10.66 -8.97
C ARG A 230 -4.14 -12.20 -8.94
N PHE A 231 -3.91 -12.84 -10.08
CA PHE A 231 -3.86 -14.30 -10.19
C PHE A 231 -2.66 -14.92 -9.45
N LEU A 232 -1.44 -14.44 -9.72
CA LEU A 232 -0.21 -14.91 -9.07
C LEU A 232 -0.27 -14.74 -7.54
N ARG A 233 -0.82 -13.61 -7.06
CA ARG A 233 -1.04 -13.37 -5.62
C ARG A 233 -2.08 -14.34 -5.02
N THR A 234 -3.09 -14.74 -5.79
CA THR A 234 -4.06 -15.76 -5.37
C THR A 234 -3.40 -17.13 -5.27
N VAL A 235 -2.74 -17.59 -6.35
CA VAL A 235 -2.09 -18.91 -6.40
C VAL A 235 -0.99 -19.04 -5.35
N GLY A 236 -0.09 -18.06 -5.24
CA GLY A 236 0.99 -18.05 -4.26
C GLY A 236 0.51 -18.06 -2.80
N SER A 237 -0.69 -17.52 -2.52
CA SER A 237 -1.29 -17.56 -1.17
C SER A 237 -1.90 -18.92 -0.81
N ILE A 238 -2.34 -19.68 -1.82
CA ILE A 238 -2.96 -21.00 -1.66
C ILE A 238 -1.88 -22.08 -1.59
N ALA A 239 -0.85 -21.98 -2.44
CA ALA A 239 0.26 -22.93 -2.51
C ALA A 239 1.37 -22.67 -1.46
N GLY A 240 1.18 -21.74 -0.53
CA GLY A 240 2.12 -21.46 0.56
C GLY A 240 3.38 -20.66 0.18
N PHE A 241 3.61 -20.39 -1.11
CA PHE A 241 4.80 -19.67 -1.59
C PHE A 241 4.94 -18.22 -1.10
N ILE A 242 3.85 -17.60 -0.64
CA ILE A 242 3.86 -16.26 -0.01
C ILE A 242 4.44 -16.29 1.42
N GLY A 243 4.62 -17.47 2.02
CA GLY A 243 5.25 -17.63 3.33
C GLY A 243 4.52 -16.90 4.46
N ASP A 244 5.28 -16.51 5.49
CA ASP A 244 4.73 -15.93 6.71
C ASP A 244 4.23 -14.48 6.56
N ALA A 245 4.46 -13.82 5.41
CA ALA A 245 4.13 -12.41 5.13
C ALA A 245 2.77 -11.98 5.72
N LYS A 246 2.79 -11.12 6.75
CA LYS A 246 1.62 -10.80 7.60
C LYS A 246 0.43 -10.26 6.81
N TYR A 247 0.67 -9.53 5.72
CA TYR A 247 -0.37 -8.88 4.92
C TYR A 247 -0.53 -9.49 3.51
N GLY A 248 0.19 -10.56 3.18
CA GLY A 248 0.22 -11.16 1.83
C GLY A 248 1.04 -10.34 0.83
N MET A 249 0.76 -10.43 -0.47
CA MET A 249 1.50 -9.66 -1.50
C MET A 249 0.95 -8.24 -1.70
N PHE A 250 1.11 -7.39 -0.67
CA PHE A 250 0.75 -5.97 -0.71
C PHE A 250 1.92 -5.11 -0.21
N HIS A 251 1.99 -3.86 -0.67
CA HIS A 251 2.94 -2.90 -0.13
C HIS A 251 2.38 -2.29 1.15
N THR A 252 3.22 -2.21 2.19
CA THR A 252 2.90 -1.56 3.46
C THR A 252 3.77 -0.35 3.69
N SER A 253 3.17 0.66 4.29
CA SER A 253 3.79 1.94 4.65
C SER A 253 3.10 2.47 5.90
N LEU A 254 3.74 3.41 6.60
CA LEU A 254 3.22 4.01 7.83
C LEU A 254 2.93 5.50 7.62
N ILE A 255 1.86 5.98 8.24
CA ILE A 255 1.67 7.41 8.48
C ILE A 255 1.88 7.64 9.97
N ILE A 256 2.88 8.45 10.31
CA ILE A 256 3.25 8.79 11.69
C ILE A 256 3.09 10.30 11.82
N GLY A 257 1.95 10.75 12.37
CA GLY A 257 1.54 12.16 12.31
C GLY A 257 1.68 12.72 10.87
N PRO A 258 2.52 13.74 10.63
CA PRO A 258 2.70 14.38 9.32
C PRO A 258 3.57 13.62 8.30
N TRP A 259 4.14 12.47 8.66
CA TRP A 259 5.15 11.79 7.83
C TRP A 259 4.61 10.51 7.20
N TYR A 260 4.61 10.42 5.86
CA TYR A 260 4.41 9.17 5.13
C TYR A 260 5.76 8.45 5.03
N LEU A 261 5.93 7.38 5.81
CA LEU A 261 7.12 6.55 5.83
C LEU A 261 6.93 5.30 4.97
N GLU A 262 7.81 5.10 4.01
CA GLU A 262 7.88 3.86 3.24
C GLU A 262 9.32 3.36 3.04
N TRP A 263 9.46 2.05 2.84
CA TRP A 263 10.71 1.40 2.44
C TRP A 263 10.39 0.46 1.28
N GLY A 264 11.10 0.62 0.17
CA GLY A 264 10.76 -0.01 -1.12
C GLY A 264 11.96 -0.67 -1.81
N HIS A 265 11.82 -0.95 -3.10
CA HIS A 265 12.83 -1.63 -3.92
C HIS A 265 14.23 -0.97 -3.89
N GLN A 266 14.29 0.35 -3.68
CA GLN A 266 15.53 1.12 -3.51
C GLN A 266 16.30 0.78 -2.23
N SER A 267 15.74 -0.05 -1.34
CA SER A 267 16.36 -0.46 -0.06
C SER A 267 16.64 0.70 0.90
N LEU A 268 15.92 1.82 0.74
CA LEU A 268 16.04 3.05 1.52
C LEU A 268 14.70 3.44 2.15
N ALA A 269 14.77 3.89 3.41
CA ALA A 269 13.64 4.41 4.18
C ALA A 269 13.45 5.87 3.79
N SER A 270 12.27 6.19 3.26
CA SER A 270 11.95 7.50 2.72
C SER A 270 10.75 8.11 3.44
N ILE A 271 10.84 9.42 3.68
CA ILE A 271 9.71 10.24 4.16
C ILE A 271 9.15 11.01 2.96
N ARG A 272 7.92 10.70 2.57
CA ARG A 272 7.25 11.30 1.42
C ARG A 272 6.24 12.37 1.84
N HIS A 273 6.16 13.42 1.04
CA HIS A 273 5.11 14.44 1.14
C HIS A 273 3.79 14.03 0.47
N ARG A 274 3.79 12.96 -0.32
CA ARG A 274 2.61 12.44 -1.03
C ARG A 274 2.48 10.95 -0.77
N SER A 275 1.24 10.52 -0.56
CA SER A 275 0.82 9.13 -0.41
C SER A 275 0.72 8.39 -1.75
N SER A 276 0.47 7.07 -1.67
CA SER A 276 0.24 6.23 -2.85
C SER A 276 -1.15 6.40 -3.45
N SER A 277 -1.21 6.50 -4.79
CA SER A 277 -2.44 6.40 -5.61
C SER A 277 -3.08 5.01 -5.61
N LYS A 278 -2.46 4.01 -4.96
CA LYS A 278 -2.92 2.62 -4.94
C LYS A 278 -3.31 2.16 -3.52
N ALA A 279 -3.54 3.10 -2.60
CA ALA A 279 -4.04 2.81 -1.25
C ALA A 279 -5.39 2.06 -1.30
N ILE A 280 -5.50 0.98 -0.55
CA ILE A 280 -6.71 0.15 -0.41
C ILE A 280 -7.38 0.41 0.94
N LEU A 281 -6.56 0.48 2.00
CA LEU A 281 -7.01 0.50 3.40
C LEU A 281 -6.00 1.27 4.26
N VAL A 282 -6.50 2.07 5.21
CA VAL A 282 -5.67 2.72 6.25
C VAL A 282 -6.22 2.43 7.64
N THR A 283 -5.56 1.52 8.37
CA THR A 283 -5.95 1.16 9.75
C THR A 283 -5.16 1.97 10.79
N ASN A 284 -5.71 2.14 11.99
CA ASN A 284 -4.98 2.72 13.11
C ASN A 284 -4.02 1.68 13.71
N VAL A 285 -2.83 2.12 14.10
CA VAL A 285 -1.86 1.34 14.89
C VAL A 285 -1.96 1.76 16.35
N GLY A 286 -1.86 3.08 16.63
CA GLY A 286 -1.95 3.63 17.97
C GLY A 286 -1.83 5.16 18.02
N GLU A 287 -1.78 5.75 19.22
CA GLU A 287 -1.59 7.19 19.45
C GLU A 287 -0.51 7.45 20.51
N ILE A 288 0.61 8.04 20.11
CA ILE A 288 1.67 8.50 21.01
C ILE A 288 1.22 9.84 21.62
N LYS A 289 1.34 10.00 22.94
CA LYS A 289 0.97 11.22 23.70
C LYS A 289 2.09 11.64 24.64
N GLY A 290 2.20 12.94 24.90
CA GLY A 290 3.25 13.56 25.71
C GLY A 290 4.49 13.88 24.86
N ILE A 291 5.08 15.06 25.08
CA ILE A 291 6.16 15.59 24.22
C ILE A 291 7.47 14.79 24.37
N GLU A 292 7.77 14.30 25.56
CA GLU A 292 8.92 13.44 25.86
C GLU A 292 8.80 12.10 25.14
N ARG A 293 7.62 11.46 25.22
CA ARG A 293 7.32 10.19 24.55
C ARG A 293 7.36 10.35 23.04
N VAL A 294 6.78 11.42 22.50
CA VAL A 294 6.88 11.78 21.08
C VAL A 294 8.35 11.91 20.66
N ASN A 295 9.16 12.67 21.39
CA ASN A 295 10.58 12.86 21.07
C ASN A 295 11.40 11.56 21.15
N GLN A 296 11.15 10.72 22.15
CA GLN A 296 11.76 9.40 22.31
C GLN A 296 11.40 8.49 21.12
N LYS A 297 10.12 8.44 20.75
CA LYS A 297 9.61 7.59 19.67
C LYS A 297 10.08 8.06 18.28
N LEU A 298 10.28 9.36 18.09
CA LEU A 298 10.94 9.90 16.89
C LEU A 298 12.44 9.54 16.83
N THR A 299 13.14 9.41 17.98
CA THR A 299 14.51 8.87 17.98
C THR A 299 14.50 7.38 17.62
N ALA A 300 13.61 6.58 18.22
CA ALA A 300 13.48 5.16 17.91
C ALA A 300 13.17 4.91 16.42
N LEU A 301 12.25 5.69 15.85
CA LEU A 301 11.94 5.67 14.43
C LEU A 301 13.17 6.00 13.56
N ALA A 302 13.90 7.06 13.90
CA ALA A 302 15.11 7.44 13.17
C ALA A 302 16.17 6.33 13.20
N ASN A 303 16.40 5.71 14.37
CA ASN A 303 17.33 4.58 14.53
C ASN A 303 16.98 3.42 13.58
N VAL A 304 15.71 2.99 13.52
CA VAL A 304 15.27 1.90 12.63
C VAL A 304 15.46 2.30 11.16
N CYS A 305 15.08 3.52 10.79
CA CYS A 305 15.27 4.00 9.41
C CYS A 305 16.74 3.96 9.00
N THR A 306 17.64 4.43 9.88
CA THR A 306 19.07 4.47 9.57
C THR A 306 19.74 3.10 9.60
N GLU A 307 19.36 2.21 10.53
CA GLU A 307 19.83 0.81 10.53
C GLU A 307 19.47 0.11 9.21
N TRP A 308 18.23 0.29 8.74
CA TRP A 308 17.76 -0.33 7.50
C TRP A 308 18.46 0.25 6.25
N ASN A 309 18.70 1.56 6.24
CA ASN A 309 19.51 2.21 5.21
C ASN A 309 20.96 1.70 5.20
N ALA A 310 21.54 1.49 6.38
CA ALA A 310 22.93 1.09 6.59
C ALA A 310 23.21 -0.42 6.41
N THR A 311 22.21 -1.31 6.57
CA THR A 311 22.46 -2.76 6.70
C THR A 311 21.55 -3.71 5.91
N LYS A 312 20.40 -3.26 5.39
CA LYS A 312 19.41 -4.17 4.76
C LYS A 312 19.27 -3.93 3.25
N MET A 313 19.16 -4.99 2.45
CA MET A 313 18.73 -4.92 1.05
C MET A 313 17.29 -5.41 0.90
N TYR A 314 16.56 -4.85 -0.05
CA TYR A 314 15.20 -5.28 -0.38
C TYR A 314 15.21 -6.67 -1.00
N ASP A 315 14.64 -7.64 -0.29
CA ASP A 315 14.25 -8.94 -0.82
C ASP A 315 12.74 -9.15 -0.63
N SER A 316 12.06 -9.57 -1.70
CA SER A 316 10.61 -9.73 -1.71
C SER A 316 10.04 -10.69 -0.66
N LYS A 317 10.84 -11.63 -0.13
CA LYS A 317 10.40 -12.68 0.81
C LYS A 317 10.95 -12.47 2.22
N GLN A 318 12.23 -12.18 2.37
CA GLN A 318 12.94 -12.18 3.66
C GLN A 318 13.19 -10.77 4.23
N CYS A 319 13.17 -9.74 3.40
CA CYS A 319 13.48 -8.37 3.82
C CYS A 319 12.74 -7.37 2.93
N ASN A 320 11.42 -7.25 3.13
CA ASN A 320 10.53 -6.40 2.34
C ASN A 320 9.89 -5.29 3.19
N CYS A 321 9.06 -4.47 2.55
CA CYS A 321 8.32 -3.37 3.20
C CYS A 321 7.49 -3.76 4.43
N GLN A 322 7.02 -5.02 4.55
CA GLN A 322 6.24 -5.50 5.71
C GLN A 322 7.14 -5.69 6.92
N HIS A 323 8.28 -6.37 6.74
CA HIS A 323 9.29 -6.54 7.77
C HIS A 323 9.81 -5.19 8.29
N PHE A 324 10.01 -4.21 7.40
CA PHE A 324 10.37 -2.83 7.81
C PHE A 324 9.24 -2.17 8.63
N THR A 325 8.00 -2.30 8.15
CA THR A 325 6.82 -1.73 8.81
C THR A 325 6.63 -2.32 10.21
N GLU A 326 6.83 -3.62 10.38
CA GLU A 326 6.79 -4.33 11.65
C GLU A 326 7.93 -3.88 12.58
N ALA A 327 9.17 -3.84 12.10
CA ALA A 327 10.31 -3.35 12.87
C ALA A 327 10.11 -1.91 13.40
N VAL A 328 9.45 -1.03 12.61
CA VAL A 328 9.08 0.32 13.07
C VAL A 328 7.97 0.26 14.13
N ILE A 329 6.91 -0.53 13.95
CA ILE A 329 5.83 -0.69 14.95
C ILE A 329 6.39 -1.24 16.28
N ASP A 330 7.32 -2.19 16.21
CA ASP A 330 7.99 -2.82 17.35
C ASP A 330 8.91 -1.83 18.08
N ALA A 331 9.72 -1.05 17.38
CA ALA A 331 10.54 0.01 17.98
C ALA A 331 9.69 1.14 18.57
N LEU A 332 8.52 1.41 17.98
CA LEU A 332 7.51 2.28 18.58
C LEU A 332 6.79 1.64 19.77
N GLY A 333 6.99 0.36 20.06
CA GLY A 333 6.38 -0.37 21.18
C GLY A 333 4.87 -0.51 21.04
N MET A 334 4.36 -0.55 19.79
CA MET A 334 2.94 -0.48 19.46
C MET A 334 2.38 -1.82 18.92
N SER A 335 3.15 -2.89 18.88
CA SER A 335 2.75 -4.19 18.33
C SER A 335 1.55 -4.78 19.08
N ILE A 336 1.62 -4.80 20.41
CA ILE A 336 0.54 -5.26 21.29
C ILE A 336 -0.69 -4.35 21.16
N GLU A 337 -0.48 -3.02 21.16
CA GLU A 337 -1.56 -2.04 21.00
C GLU A 337 -2.29 -2.23 19.67
N TYR A 338 -1.55 -2.44 18.56
CA TYR A 338 -2.12 -2.67 17.24
C TYR A 338 -2.93 -3.97 17.16
N GLU A 339 -2.41 -5.07 17.71
CA GLU A 339 -3.10 -6.37 17.70
C GLU A 339 -4.37 -6.37 18.59
N GLN A 340 -4.43 -5.49 19.59
CA GLN A 340 -5.63 -5.27 20.43
C GLN A 340 -6.62 -4.27 19.80
N ASN A 341 -6.12 -3.23 19.14
CA ASN A 341 -6.94 -2.15 18.58
C ASN A 341 -7.49 -2.45 17.17
N ILE A 342 -6.94 -3.43 16.45
CA ILE A 342 -7.45 -3.78 15.12
C ILE A 342 -8.82 -4.46 15.23
N ASP A 343 -9.84 -3.82 14.66
CA ASP A 343 -11.20 -4.36 14.76
C ASP A 343 -11.35 -5.67 13.98
N VAL A 344 -12.27 -6.52 14.44
CA VAL A 344 -12.49 -7.87 13.90
C VAL A 344 -12.87 -7.87 12.41
N LYS A 345 -13.47 -6.78 11.88
CA LYS A 345 -13.83 -6.67 10.45
C LYS A 345 -12.60 -6.28 9.62
N THR A 346 -11.78 -5.35 10.09
CA THR A 346 -10.46 -5.04 9.52
C THR A 346 -9.57 -6.28 9.49
N GLN A 347 -9.43 -7.03 10.60
CA GLN A 347 -8.60 -8.25 10.62
C GLN A 347 -9.13 -9.33 9.66
N LYS A 348 -10.46 -9.55 9.61
CA LYS A 348 -11.08 -10.47 8.63
C LYS A 348 -10.82 -10.02 7.19
N TYR A 349 -10.80 -8.71 6.93
CA TYR A 349 -10.51 -8.16 5.63
C TYR A 349 -9.04 -8.31 5.24
N LEU A 350 -8.09 -8.05 6.14
CA LEU A 350 -6.66 -8.30 5.93
C LEU A 350 -6.37 -9.79 5.69
N ASN A 351 -6.96 -10.69 6.48
CA ASN A 351 -6.84 -12.14 6.27
C ASN A 351 -7.40 -12.55 4.89
N LYS A 352 -8.48 -11.91 4.43
CA LYS A 352 -9.02 -12.09 3.07
C LYS A 352 -8.04 -11.56 2.01
N MET A 353 -7.45 -10.39 2.20
CA MET A 353 -6.42 -9.86 1.28
C MET A 353 -5.24 -10.81 1.18
N LYS A 354 -4.70 -11.28 2.31
CA LYS A 354 -3.61 -12.27 2.37
C LYS A 354 -3.95 -13.56 1.60
N ARG A 355 -5.18 -14.08 1.76
CA ARG A 355 -5.64 -15.35 1.16
C ARG A 355 -6.09 -15.28 -0.32
N TYR A 356 -6.37 -14.10 -0.86
CA TYR A 356 -6.91 -13.97 -2.22
C TYR A 356 -6.16 -12.96 -3.09
N GLY A 357 -5.09 -12.32 -2.59
CA GLY A 357 -4.28 -11.39 -3.37
C GLY A 357 -5.03 -10.17 -3.94
N ALA A 358 -6.25 -9.89 -3.48
CA ALA A 358 -7.17 -8.94 -4.10
C ALA A 358 -7.75 -7.95 -3.07
N GLY A 359 -7.32 -6.70 -3.16
CA GLY A 359 -7.69 -5.58 -2.29
C GLY A 359 -8.96 -4.84 -2.72
N GLN A 360 -10.01 -5.55 -3.16
CA GLN A 360 -11.28 -4.89 -3.48
C GLN A 360 -11.88 -4.25 -2.22
N ARG A 361 -12.27 -2.97 -2.27
CA ARG A 361 -12.95 -2.24 -1.17
C ARG A 361 -14.38 -2.75 -0.98
N VAL A 362 -14.49 -3.94 -0.41
CA VAL A 362 -15.73 -4.70 -0.25
C VAL A 362 -16.09 -4.79 1.22
N TYR A 363 -17.21 -4.20 1.56
CA TYR A 363 -17.83 -4.29 2.87
C TYR A 363 -18.91 -5.38 2.89
N LYS A 364 -18.88 -6.22 3.93
CA LYS A 364 -19.92 -7.21 4.22
C LYS A 364 -20.67 -6.75 5.47
N MET A 365 -21.88 -6.23 5.26
CA MET A 365 -22.77 -5.79 6.33
C MET A 365 -23.20 -6.97 7.20
N GLY A 366 -23.15 -6.80 8.52
CA GLY A 366 -23.66 -7.79 9.47
C GLY A 366 -25.19 -7.91 9.39
N THR A 367 -25.75 -9.06 9.77
CA THR A 367 -27.20 -9.28 9.80
C THR A 367 -27.89 -8.40 10.85
N ASP A 368 -27.20 -8.16 11.96
CA ASP A 368 -27.51 -7.20 13.01
C ASP A 368 -27.56 -5.76 12.48
N VAL A 369 -26.50 -5.30 11.82
CA VAL A 369 -26.44 -3.97 11.20
C VAL A 369 -27.51 -3.81 10.13
N LYS A 370 -27.70 -4.81 9.26
CA LYS A 370 -28.76 -4.81 8.25
C LYS A 370 -30.15 -4.72 8.87
N ALA A 371 -30.45 -5.53 9.89
CA ALA A 371 -31.75 -5.48 10.57
C ALA A 371 -31.99 -4.16 11.31
N LEU A 372 -30.93 -3.50 11.77
CA LEU A 372 -31.01 -2.19 12.40
C LEU A 372 -31.29 -1.09 11.36
N LEU A 373 -30.57 -1.09 10.24
CA LEU A 373 -30.69 -0.10 9.16
C LEU A 373 -31.99 -0.22 8.33
N LEU A 374 -32.69 -1.35 8.41
CA LEU A 374 -34.01 -1.53 7.79
C LEU A 374 -35.18 -1.13 8.68
N LYS A 375 -34.94 -0.64 9.91
CA LYS A 375 -36.00 -0.06 10.75
C LYS A 375 -36.43 1.29 10.18
N GLU A 376 -37.71 1.59 10.30
CA GLU A 376 -38.28 2.90 9.98
C GLU A 376 -37.69 3.99 10.91
N PRO A 377 -37.49 5.23 10.43
CA PRO A 377 -37.00 6.33 11.24
C PRO A 377 -38.13 6.77 12.18
N LYS A 378 -37.82 7.12 13.43
CA LYS A 378 -38.87 7.56 14.38
C LYS A 378 -39.55 8.87 13.96
N ASP A 379 -38.83 9.69 13.20
CA ASP A 379 -39.19 11.08 12.90
C ASP A 379 -39.37 11.30 11.38
N GLU A 380 -39.75 10.25 10.61
CA GLU A 380 -39.87 10.28 9.14
C GLU A 380 -40.81 11.39 8.63
N ALA A 381 -41.83 11.75 9.43
CA ALA A 381 -42.75 12.86 9.16
C ALA A 381 -42.13 14.28 9.26
N THR A 382 -40.85 14.39 9.66
CA THR A 382 -40.12 15.67 9.75
C THR A 382 -39.04 15.84 8.68
N LEU A 383 -38.84 14.81 7.85
CA LEU A 383 -37.84 14.79 6.79
C LEU A 383 -38.41 15.36 5.49
N ASP A 384 -37.57 16.01 4.70
CA ASP A 384 -37.93 16.49 3.37
C ASP A 384 -38.09 15.31 2.36
N ASP A 385 -38.77 15.58 1.25
CA ASP A 385 -39.07 14.57 0.22
C ASP A 385 -37.81 13.97 -0.43
N GLU A 386 -36.71 14.71 -0.52
CA GLU A 386 -35.44 14.23 -1.10
C GLU A 386 -34.75 13.26 -0.13
N THR A 387 -34.68 13.62 1.15
CA THR A 387 -34.19 12.77 2.23
C THR A 387 -35.00 11.48 2.33
N CYS A 388 -36.34 11.55 2.24
CA CYS A 388 -37.20 10.37 2.22
C CYS A 388 -36.92 9.45 1.02
N GLN A 389 -36.77 10.03 -0.18
CA GLN A 389 -36.40 9.27 -1.39
C GLN A 389 -35.01 8.60 -1.26
N PHE A 390 -34.03 9.31 -0.72
CA PHE A 390 -32.69 8.78 -0.45
C PHE A 390 -32.72 7.60 0.54
N ILE A 391 -33.45 7.74 1.66
CA ILE A 391 -33.65 6.67 2.65
C ILE A 391 -34.30 5.44 2.00
N HIS A 392 -35.36 5.62 1.21
CA HIS A 392 -36.03 4.52 0.52
C HIS A 392 -35.10 3.79 -0.47
N LEU A 393 -34.36 4.54 -1.29
CA LEU A 393 -33.39 3.99 -2.24
C LEU A 393 -32.30 3.16 -1.53
N MET A 394 -31.79 3.66 -0.42
CA MET A 394 -30.75 3.00 0.35
C MET A 394 -31.24 1.76 1.11
N ARG A 395 -32.47 1.76 1.65
CA ARG A 395 -33.13 0.55 2.19
C ARG A 395 -33.25 -0.53 1.12
N LYS A 396 -33.78 -0.21 -0.06
CA LYS A 396 -33.92 -1.15 -1.20
C LYS A 396 -32.57 -1.75 -1.63
N LYS A 397 -31.49 -0.94 -1.61
CA LYS A 397 -30.11 -1.39 -1.86
C LYS A 397 -29.65 -2.38 -0.77
N ILE A 398 -29.91 -2.10 0.50
CA ILE A 398 -29.58 -2.97 1.65
C ILE A 398 -30.41 -4.25 1.68
N GLU A 399 -31.69 -4.21 1.31
CA GLU A 399 -32.54 -5.40 1.17
C GLU A 399 -31.95 -6.38 0.16
N SER A 400 -31.61 -5.89 -1.03
CA SER A 400 -31.09 -6.70 -2.14
C SER A 400 -29.68 -7.28 -1.93
N THR A 401 -28.82 -6.65 -1.10
CA THR A 401 -27.45 -7.16 -0.86
C THR A 401 -26.93 -6.88 0.55
N SER A 402 -26.19 -7.84 1.12
CA SER A 402 -25.34 -7.65 2.32
C SER A 402 -23.87 -7.33 1.97
N LYS A 403 -23.53 -7.27 0.68
CA LYS A 403 -22.17 -7.05 0.16
C LYS A 403 -22.14 -5.79 -0.70
N PHE A 404 -21.41 -4.79 -0.23
CA PHE A 404 -21.17 -3.52 -0.90
C PHE A 404 -19.74 -3.49 -1.44
N SER A 405 -19.54 -2.89 -2.61
CA SER A 405 -18.22 -2.71 -3.23
C SER A 405 -18.10 -1.26 -3.66
N PHE A 406 -17.13 -0.53 -3.11
CA PHE A 406 -16.95 0.90 -3.36
C PHE A 406 -15.94 1.12 -4.48
N LYS A 407 -16.46 1.48 -5.66
CA LYS A 407 -15.68 2.00 -6.77
C LYS A 407 -15.33 3.46 -6.50
N THR A 408 -16.32 4.26 -6.10
CA THR A 408 -16.14 5.69 -5.80
C THR A 408 -16.22 5.99 -4.31
N HIS A 409 -15.67 7.14 -3.92
CA HIS A 409 -15.70 7.63 -2.54
C HIS A 409 -17.13 8.09 -2.17
N LYS A 410 -17.84 8.75 -3.10
CA LYS A 410 -19.27 9.05 -2.99
C LYS A 410 -20.13 7.81 -2.63
N GLU A 411 -19.90 6.64 -3.24
CA GLU A 411 -20.65 5.40 -2.91
C GLU A 411 -20.45 4.93 -1.46
N LEU A 412 -19.28 5.22 -0.87
CA LEU A 412 -18.96 4.93 0.53
C LEU A 412 -19.65 5.94 1.45
N ASP A 413 -19.53 7.22 1.13
CA ASP A 413 -20.11 8.32 1.89
C ASP A 413 -21.65 8.24 1.95
N GLU A 414 -22.32 7.92 0.83
CA GLU A 414 -23.76 7.69 0.79
C GLU A 414 -24.20 6.59 1.77
N LEU A 415 -23.49 5.45 1.79
CA LEU A 415 -23.82 4.35 2.70
C LEU A 415 -23.66 4.75 4.17
N VAL A 416 -22.61 5.49 4.49
CA VAL A 416 -22.29 5.87 5.87
C VAL A 416 -23.16 7.03 6.33
N LYS A 417 -23.47 8.01 5.47
CA LYS A 417 -24.44 9.08 5.73
C LYS A 417 -25.81 8.48 6.06
N PHE A 418 -26.31 7.58 5.21
CA PHE A 418 -27.54 6.84 5.47
C PHE A 418 -27.49 6.06 6.80
N ALA A 419 -26.39 5.36 7.08
CA ALA A 419 -26.26 4.56 8.30
C ALA A 419 -26.28 5.40 9.58
N ILE A 420 -25.67 6.60 9.56
CA ILE A 420 -25.71 7.55 10.67
C ILE A 420 -27.09 8.19 10.82
N MET A 421 -27.77 8.52 9.72
CA MET A 421 -29.13 9.09 9.75
C MET A 421 -30.15 8.12 10.37
N VAL A 422 -30.12 6.85 9.99
CA VAL A 422 -31.00 5.82 10.59
C VAL A 422 -30.54 5.42 12.01
N HIS A 423 -29.23 5.51 12.29
CA HIS A 423 -28.67 5.14 13.57
C HIS A 423 -27.44 5.99 13.97
N PRO A 424 -27.62 7.08 14.73
CA PRO A 424 -26.51 7.98 15.10
C PRO A 424 -25.34 7.28 15.83
N LEU A 425 -25.63 6.23 16.60
CA LEU A 425 -24.62 5.41 17.29
C LEU A 425 -23.81 4.50 16.35
N PHE A 426 -24.15 4.43 15.05
CA PHE A 426 -23.34 3.72 14.04
C PHE A 426 -21.89 4.23 14.01
N THR A 427 -21.67 5.52 14.30
CA THR A 427 -20.35 6.14 14.48
C THR A 427 -19.46 5.46 15.53
N SER A 428 -20.05 4.75 16.50
CA SER A 428 -19.34 3.98 17.54
C SER A 428 -19.20 2.49 17.21
N SER A 429 -19.66 2.05 16.03
CA SER A 429 -19.63 0.63 15.64
C SER A 429 -18.28 0.21 15.03
N PRO A 430 -17.90 -1.08 15.14
CA PRO A 430 -16.75 -1.61 14.39
C PRO A 430 -16.87 -1.43 12.87
N ASP A 431 -18.10 -1.45 12.34
CA ASP A 431 -18.37 -1.23 10.92
C ASP A 431 -17.98 0.19 10.48
N TYR A 432 -18.27 1.21 11.27
CA TYR A 432 -17.84 2.58 10.99
C TYR A 432 -16.32 2.73 11.02
N LEU A 433 -15.63 2.09 11.99
CA LEU A 433 -14.16 2.09 12.05
C LEU A 433 -13.53 1.42 10.82
N PHE A 434 -14.05 0.27 10.39
CA PHE A 434 -13.62 -0.42 9.19
C PHE A 434 -13.85 0.43 7.92
N LEU A 435 -15.04 1.02 7.77
CA LEU A 435 -15.39 1.87 6.63
C LEU A 435 -14.55 3.16 6.59
N LYS A 436 -14.21 3.73 7.76
CA LYS A 436 -13.26 4.85 7.88
C LYS A 436 -11.86 4.49 7.35
N GLY A 437 -11.49 3.21 7.38
CA GLY A 437 -10.26 2.72 6.75
C GLY A 437 -10.28 2.80 5.21
N PHE A 438 -11.46 2.72 4.58
CA PHE A 438 -11.62 2.92 3.13
C PHE A 438 -11.69 4.40 2.75
N ASP A 439 -12.39 5.24 3.53
CA ASP A 439 -12.47 6.69 3.36
C ASP A 439 -11.07 7.31 3.29
N ARG A 440 -10.24 7.05 4.32
CA ARG A 440 -8.82 7.44 4.33
C ARG A 440 -8.05 6.99 3.10
N ALA A 441 -8.31 5.77 2.61
CA ALA A 441 -7.65 5.27 1.40
C ALA A 441 -8.08 6.04 0.14
N PHE A 442 -9.34 6.49 0.04
CA PHE A 442 -9.77 7.42 -1.00
C PHE A 442 -9.09 8.80 -0.86
N TRP A 443 -8.97 9.34 0.35
CA TRP A 443 -8.25 10.61 0.57
C TRP A 443 -6.76 10.53 0.18
N LEU A 444 -6.07 9.43 0.53
CA LEU A 444 -4.68 9.19 0.12
C LEU A 444 -4.52 9.15 -1.41
N LYS A 445 -5.50 8.57 -2.10
CA LYS A 445 -5.55 8.55 -3.58
C LYS A 445 -5.72 9.97 -4.13
N HIS A 446 -6.76 10.67 -3.68
CA HIS A 446 -7.07 12.04 -4.10
C HIS A 446 -5.87 13.01 -3.95
N GLN A 447 -5.06 12.87 -2.91
CA GLN A 447 -3.86 13.68 -2.70
C GLN A 447 -2.69 13.35 -3.62
N SER A 448 -2.54 12.09 -4.00
CA SER A 448 -1.48 11.65 -4.91
C SER A 448 -1.71 12.14 -6.35
N GLU A 449 -2.97 12.36 -6.73
CA GLU A 449 -3.47 12.63 -8.09
C GLU A 449 -3.17 14.03 -8.63
N LYS A 450 -2.47 14.91 -7.90
CA LYS A 450 -2.11 16.27 -8.38
C LYS A 450 -1.19 16.28 -9.62
N SER A 451 -0.73 15.13 -10.11
CA SER A 451 0.03 14.97 -11.35
C SER A 451 -0.71 14.07 -12.35
N LYS A 452 -1.26 14.70 -13.41
CA LYS A 452 -1.65 14.14 -14.72
C LYS A 452 -2.56 12.89 -14.80
N LEU A 453 -3.05 12.33 -13.69
CA LEU A 453 -3.94 11.16 -13.73
C LEU A 453 -5.30 11.46 -14.39
N ASP A 454 -5.90 10.40 -14.92
CA ASP A 454 -7.20 10.42 -15.60
C ASP A 454 -8.28 11.14 -14.79
N LYS A 455 -9.06 11.98 -15.47
CA LYS A 455 -10.23 12.68 -14.95
C LYS A 455 -11.21 11.70 -14.30
N GLU A 456 -11.37 10.49 -14.85
CA GLU A 456 -12.22 9.43 -14.27
C GLU A 456 -11.73 9.00 -12.88
N HIS A 457 -10.42 8.80 -12.71
CA HIS A 457 -9.85 8.38 -11.43
C HIS A 457 -10.04 9.46 -10.36
N ARG A 458 -9.81 10.73 -10.73
CA ARG A 458 -10.03 11.87 -9.84
C ARG A 458 -11.49 12.00 -9.43
N GLU A 459 -12.44 11.75 -10.33
CA GLU A 459 -13.87 11.74 -10.01
C GLU A 459 -14.23 10.59 -9.06
N ALA A 460 -13.66 9.40 -9.28
CA ALA A 460 -13.88 8.26 -8.39
C ALA A 460 -13.35 8.49 -6.96
N CYS A 461 -12.32 9.33 -6.77
CA CYS A 461 -11.78 9.66 -5.46
C CYS A 461 -12.43 10.85 -4.75
N LYS A 462 -13.31 11.62 -5.41
CA LYS A 462 -14.04 12.72 -4.79
C LYS A 462 -15.10 12.22 -3.78
N PRO A 463 -15.15 12.80 -2.56
CA PRO A 463 -16.18 12.50 -1.57
C PRO A 463 -17.58 12.87 -2.07
N LEU A 464 -18.60 12.54 -1.29
CA LEU A 464 -19.91 13.13 -1.44
C LEU A 464 -19.83 14.66 -1.26
N MET A 465 -20.42 15.39 -2.20
CA MET A 465 -20.43 16.85 -2.25
C MET A 465 -21.86 17.37 -2.20
N ASP A 466 -22.01 18.55 -1.63
CA ASP A 466 -23.20 19.38 -1.82
C ASP A 466 -23.27 19.89 -3.27
N SER A 467 -24.47 20.03 -3.82
CA SER A 467 -24.66 20.51 -5.20
C SER A 467 -24.38 22.00 -5.32
N ASP A 468 -24.68 22.76 -4.27
CA ASP A 468 -24.80 24.22 -4.35
C ASP A 468 -23.56 24.92 -3.77
N ASP A 469 -23.08 24.49 -2.60
CA ASP A 469 -22.02 25.20 -1.85
C ASP A 469 -20.59 24.63 -2.04
N CYS A 470 -20.42 23.56 -2.80
CA CYS A 470 -19.14 22.81 -2.88
C CYS A 470 -18.58 22.38 -1.51
N CYS A 471 -19.48 22.19 -0.53
CA CYS A 471 -19.17 21.66 0.79
C CYS A 471 -18.92 20.15 0.75
N CYS A 472 -17.94 19.68 1.52
CA CYS A 472 -17.65 18.26 1.66
C CYS A 472 -18.66 17.61 2.62
N LEU A 473 -19.53 16.75 2.09
CA LEU A 473 -20.56 16.02 2.85
C LEU A 473 -20.08 14.63 3.31
N CYS A 474 -18.78 14.38 3.32
CA CYS A 474 -18.19 13.12 3.77
C CYS A 474 -18.49 12.90 5.28
N PRO A 475 -19.19 11.81 5.66
CA PRO A 475 -19.57 11.52 7.05
C PRO A 475 -18.39 11.11 7.96
N PHE A 476 -17.17 11.07 7.43
CA PHE A 476 -15.94 10.89 8.21
C PHE A 476 -15.21 12.21 8.50
N ASN A 477 -15.60 13.30 7.84
CA ASN A 477 -15.06 14.64 7.97
C ASN A 477 -15.97 15.54 8.86
N PRO A 478 -15.62 15.78 10.13
CA PRO A 478 -16.52 16.44 11.08
C PRO A 478 -16.62 17.96 10.91
N THR A 479 -15.76 18.61 10.11
CA THR A 479 -15.66 20.08 10.07
C THR A 479 -16.44 20.76 8.94
N GLN A 480 -17.06 20.02 8.02
CA GLN A 480 -17.85 20.56 6.88
C GLN A 480 -17.11 21.60 6.00
N ASP A 481 -15.78 21.64 6.04
CA ASP A 481 -15.00 22.60 5.25
C ASP A 481 -15.19 22.39 3.73
N VAL A 482 -14.99 23.48 2.96
CA VAL A 482 -14.81 23.42 1.49
C VAL A 482 -13.60 22.55 1.16
N ILE A 483 -13.67 21.68 0.13
CA ILE A 483 -12.61 20.69 -0.20
C ILE A 483 -11.17 21.25 -0.15
N GLY A 484 -10.94 22.48 -0.62
CA GLY A 484 -9.61 23.11 -0.62
C GLY A 484 -9.05 23.42 0.78
N ASN A 485 -9.94 23.58 1.77
CA ASN A 485 -9.65 23.88 3.17
C ASN A 485 -9.83 22.67 4.10
N VAL A 486 -10.60 21.65 3.68
CA VAL A 486 -10.58 20.34 4.35
C VAL A 486 -9.12 19.94 4.45
N ASN A 487 -8.60 19.74 5.66
CA ASN A 487 -7.29 19.13 5.84
C ASN A 487 -7.42 17.63 5.53
N MET A 488 -7.57 17.34 4.24
CA MET A 488 -7.78 16.00 3.68
C MET A 488 -6.63 15.07 4.04
N THR A 489 -5.46 15.65 4.34
CA THR A 489 -4.29 14.86 4.61
C THR A 489 -4.54 14.01 5.85
N VAL A 490 -4.52 12.70 5.64
CA VAL A 490 -4.45 11.66 6.68
C VAL A 490 -3.20 11.87 7.58
N MET A 491 -2.36 12.85 7.22
CA MET A 491 -1.14 13.30 7.87
C MET A 491 -1.28 14.63 8.65
N GLY A 492 -2.31 15.45 8.42
CA GLY A 492 -2.24 16.91 8.72
C GLY A 492 -2.92 17.41 10.00
N VAL A 493 -3.99 16.78 10.45
CA VAL A 493 -4.80 17.22 11.62
C VAL A 493 -4.66 16.32 12.85
N ASP A 494 -3.88 15.25 12.71
CA ASP A 494 -3.78 14.16 13.69
C ASP A 494 -2.47 14.19 14.52
N TYR A 495 -1.80 15.33 14.52
CA TYR A 495 -0.68 15.60 15.41
C TYR A 495 -0.87 16.93 16.15
N VAL A 496 -0.24 17.01 17.32
CA VAL A 496 0.03 18.28 18.02
C VAL A 496 1.50 18.19 18.39
N LEU A 497 2.32 19.13 17.92
CA LEU A 497 3.75 19.13 18.15
C LEU A 497 4.17 20.51 18.63
N ASP A 498 4.54 20.57 19.90
CA ASP A 498 5.05 21.78 20.52
C ASP A 498 6.30 22.30 19.79
N ALA A 499 6.37 23.61 19.60
CA ALA A 499 7.52 24.30 19.03
C ALA A 499 8.76 24.25 19.94
N HIS A 500 8.58 23.93 21.23
CA HIS A 500 9.64 23.84 22.24
C HIS A 500 10.60 22.65 22.09
N CYS A 501 10.38 21.74 21.13
CA CYS A 501 11.45 20.83 20.71
C CYS A 501 12.62 21.63 20.10
N GLY A 502 13.76 21.64 20.80
CA GLY A 502 15.01 22.30 20.42
C GLY A 502 15.73 21.64 19.23
N TRP A 503 15.07 21.55 18.07
CA TRP A 503 15.63 21.00 16.84
C TRP A 503 16.76 21.88 16.28
N GLN A 504 17.99 21.64 16.73
CA GLN A 504 19.21 22.14 16.13
C GLN A 504 19.84 21.08 15.20
N PRO A 505 20.67 21.47 14.21
CA PRO A 505 21.50 20.50 13.48
C PRO A 505 22.44 19.81 14.48
N PRO A 506 22.55 18.47 14.46
CA PRO A 506 23.46 17.76 15.36
C PRO A 506 24.92 18.12 15.03
N SER A 507 25.72 18.40 16.06
CA SER A 507 27.17 18.51 15.92
C SER A 507 27.80 17.14 15.70
N PHE A 508 28.98 17.10 15.07
CA PHE A 508 29.70 15.84 14.85
C PHE A 508 30.09 15.15 16.16
N LEU A 509 30.47 15.93 17.19
CA LEU A 509 30.86 15.43 18.51
C LEU A 509 29.69 14.77 19.27
N GLU A 510 28.47 15.27 19.12
CA GLU A 510 27.28 14.60 19.69
C GLU A 510 26.99 13.25 19.04
N VAL A 511 27.47 13.02 17.81
CA VAL A 511 27.21 11.79 17.05
C VAL A 511 28.35 10.77 17.18
N LEU A 512 29.56 11.20 17.52
CA LEU A 512 30.66 10.28 17.88
C LEU A 512 30.51 9.69 19.30
N ASN A 513 29.74 10.34 20.18
CA ASN A 513 29.57 9.94 21.58
C ASN A 513 28.32 9.05 21.83
N ASN A 514 27.59 8.66 20.78
CA ASN A 514 26.40 7.79 20.82
C ASN A 514 26.54 6.64 19.83
#